data_AF-A0A6L7CQG8-F1
#
_entry.id   AF-A0A6L7CQG8-F1
#
_cell.length_a   1.000
_cell.length_b   1.000
_cell.length_c   1.000
_cell.angle_alpha   90.00
_cell.angle_beta   90.00
_cell.angle_gamma   90.00
#
_symmetry.space_group_name_H-M   'P 1'
#
loop_
_entity.id
_entity.type
_entity.pdbx_description
1 polymer ?
#
loop_
_entity_poly.entity_id
_entity_poly.type
_entity_poly.pdbx_seq_one_letter_code
_entity_poly.pdbx_strand_id
1 'polypeptide(L)'
;MKLSRRSFMKANAVAAAAAAAGLSVPGVARAVVGQQEAIKWDKAPCRFCGTGCGVLVGTQQGRVVACQGDPDAPVNRGLNCIKGYFLPKIMYGKDRLTQPLLRMKNGKYDKEGEFTPITWDQAFDVMEEKFKTALKEKGPESIGMFGSGQWTIWEGYAASKLFKAGFRSNNIDPNARHCMASAVVGFMRTFGMDEPMGCYDDIEQADAFVLWGANMAEMHPILWSRITNRRLSNQNVTVAVLSTYQHRSFELADNGIIFTPQSDLVILNYIANYIIQNNAINQDFFSKHVNLRKGATDIGYGLRPTHPLEKAAKNPGSDASEPMSFEDYKAFVAEYTLEKTAEMTGVPKDQLEQLAQLYADPNKKVISYWTMGFNQHTRGVWANNLVYNLHLLTGKISQPGCGPFSLTGQPSACGTAREVGTFAHRLP
;
A
#
# COMPACT_ATOMS: atom_id res chain seq x y z
N MET A 1 -3.36 34.25 28.53
CA MET A 1 -4.23 35.28 29.14
C MET A 1 -4.64 36.26 28.04
N LYS A 2 -5.92 36.36 27.65
CA LYS A 2 -6.34 37.26 26.56
C LYS A 2 -6.15 38.72 27.00
N LEU A 3 -5.26 39.46 26.33
CA LEU A 3 -5.08 40.90 26.55
C LEU A 3 -6.35 41.62 26.11
N SER A 4 -7.06 42.25 27.05
CA SER A 4 -8.22 43.08 26.74
C SER A 4 -7.77 44.35 26.01
N ARG A 5 -8.62 44.93 25.14
CA ARG A 5 -8.38 46.25 24.51
C ARG A 5 -7.99 47.32 25.55
N ARG A 6 -8.58 47.24 26.74
CA ARG A 6 -8.30 48.13 27.87
C ARG A 6 -6.88 47.97 28.41
N SER A 7 -6.38 46.73 28.47
CA SER A 7 -5.01 46.43 28.92
C SER A 7 -3.98 46.94 27.92
N PHE A 8 -4.26 46.82 26.62
CA PHE A 8 -3.41 47.34 25.54
C PHE A 8 -3.32 48.88 25.55
N MET A 9 -4.46 49.56 25.73
CA MET A 9 -4.46 51.03 25.83
C MET A 9 -3.69 51.53 27.05
N LYS A 10 -3.84 50.86 28.20
CA LYS A 10 -3.06 51.19 29.41
C LYS A 10 -1.56 50.99 29.21
N ALA A 11 -1.15 49.89 28.58
CA ALA A 11 0.26 49.62 28.30
C ALA A 11 0.87 50.67 27.35
N ASN A 12 0.14 51.09 26.30
CA ASN A 12 0.60 52.15 25.40
C ASN A 12 0.64 53.53 26.07
N ALA A 13 -0.33 53.86 26.92
CA ALA A 13 -0.31 55.11 27.68
C ALA A 13 0.90 55.18 28.62
N VAL A 14 1.21 54.07 29.32
CA VAL A 14 2.40 53.96 30.17
C VAL A 14 3.68 54.05 29.34
N ALA A 15 3.74 53.39 28.19
CA ALA A 15 4.88 53.45 27.28
C ALA A 15 5.15 54.88 26.77
N ALA A 16 4.11 55.58 26.33
CA ALA A 16 4.21 56.93 25.81
C ALA A 16 4.61 57.94 26.90
N ALA A 17 4.03 57.82 28.10
CA ALA A 17 4.39 58.68 29.23
C ALA A 17 5.84 58.47 29.67
N ALA A 18 6.30 57.23 29.73
CA ALA A 18 7.68 56.94 30.12
C ALA A 18 8.70 57.38 29.05
N ALA A 19 8.37 57.21 27.76
CA ALA A 19 9.20 57.72 26.67
C ALA A 19 9.31 59.26 26.71
N ALA A 20 8.21 59.97 26.97
CA ALA A 20 8.23 61.43 27.13
C ALA A 20 9.04 61.88 28.35
N ALA A 21 9.09 61.06 29.41
CA ALA A 21 9.85 61.31 30.63
C ALA A 21 11.31 60.80 30.58
N GLY A 22 11.77 60.22 29.46
CA GLY A 22 13.12 59.65 29.33
C GLY A 22 13.38 58.43 30.24
N LEU A 23 12.32 57.78 30.73
CA LEU A 23 12.39 56.64 31.64
C LEU A 23 12.25 55.33 30.85
N SER A 24 13.15 54.37 31.08
CA SER A 24 12.98 53.01 30.57
C SER A 24 12.04 52.23 31.48
N VAL A 25 10.98 51.63 30.91
CA VAL A 25 10.06 50.76 31.67
C VAL A 25 10.37 49.30 31.35
N PRO A 26 10.93 48.54 32.31
CA PRO A 26 11.16 47.11 32.13
C PRO A 26 9.83 46.39 31.89
N GLY A 27 9.74 45.64 30.78
CA GLY A 27 8.58 44.79 30.48
C GLY A 27 7.57 45.33 29.46
N VAL A 28 7.63 46.62 29.08
CA VAL A 28 6.74 47.18 28.04
C VAL A 28 7.11 46.64 26.64
N ALA A 29 8.39 46.43 26.36
CA ALA A 29 8.84 45.78 25.11
C ALA A 29 8.28 44.35 24.94
N ARG A 30 8.04 43.63 26.05
CA ARG A 30 7.41 42.29 26.03
C ARG A 30 5.90 42.32 25.78
N ALA A 31 5.23 43.44 26.02
CA ALA A 31 3.79 43.59 25.77
C ALA A 31 3.48 43.98 24.32
N VAL A 32 4.44 44.59 23.61
CA VAL A 32 4.28 45.08 22.23
C VAL A 32 4.79 44.07 21.20
N VAL A 33 5.78 43.25 21.55
CA VAL A 33 6.11 42.06 20.76
C VAL A 33 5.11 40.98 21.15
N GLY A 34 3.99 40.91 20.43
CA GLY A 34 3.02 39.83 20.59
C GLY A 34 3.78 38.50 20.66
N GLN A 35 3.48 37.67 21.66
CA GLN A 35 4.01 36.32 21.75
C GLN A 35 3.88 35.68 20.37
N GLN A 36 4.99 35.46 19.67
CA GLN A 36 4.97 34.56 18.53
C GLN A 36 4.44 33.25 19.09
N GLU A 37 3.20 32.90 18.74
CA GLU A 37 2.61 31.65 19.17
C GLU A 37 3.58 30.54 18.75
N ALA A 38 4.17 29.84 19.72
CA ALA A 38 5.13 28.80 19.43
C ALA A 38 4.48 27.72 18.54
N ILE A 39 5.29 27.05 17.73
CA ILE A 39 4.80 25.92 16.92
C ILE A 39 4.24 24.85 17.86
N LYS A 40 2.98 24.47 17.65
CA LYS A 40 2.35 23.33 18.32
C LYS A 40 2.61 22.06 17.50
N TRP A 41 3.17 21.04 18.14
CA TRP A 41 3.46 19.75 17.53
C TRP A 41 2.42 18.72 17.93
N ASP A 42 1.98 17.91 16.96
CA ASP A 42 1.12 16.76 17.22
C ASP A 42 1.42 15.63 16.22
N LYS A 43 1.11 14.39 16.61
CA LYS A 43 1.44 13.20 15.82
C LYS A 43 0.42 12.94 14.71
N ALA A 44 0.89 12.47 13.57
CA ALA A 44 0.08 11.94 12.49
C ALA A 44 0.82 10.83 11.73
N PRO A 45 0.13 9.88 11.07
CA PRO A 45 0.78 9.06 10.07
C PRO A 45 1.08 9.89 8.81
N CYS A 46 2.16 9.54 8.11
CA CYS A 46 2.50 10.13 6.82
C CYS A 46 1.35 9.95 5.81
N ARG A 47 1.03 10.99 5.04
CA ARG A 47 -0.09 10.99 4.08
C ARG A 47 0.15 10.15 2.81
N PHE A 48 1.34 9.59 2.61
CA PHE A 48 1.75 8.97 1.34
C PHE A 48 1.62 7.44 1.31
N CYS A 49 2.73 6.71 1.36
CA CYS A 49 2.75 5.27 1.10
C CYS A 49 2.36 4.43 2.33
N GLY A 50 2.05 3.15 2.09
CA GLY A 50 1.70 2.16 3.10
C GLY A 50 2.81 1.72 4.04
N THR A 51 3.99 2.36 4.02
CA THR A 51 4.99 2.17 5.08
C THR A 51 4.49 2.72 6.43
N GLY A 52 3.69 3.79 6.42
CA GLY A 52 3.09 4.32 7.65
C GLY A 52 4.08 5.00 8.60
N CYS A 53 5.04 5.78 8.08
CA CYS A 53 5.96 6.56 8.92
C CYS A 53 5.17 7.48 9.86
N GLY A 54 5.49 7.49 11.15
CA GLY A 54 4.97 8.48 12.10
C GLY A 54 5.67 9.82 11.89
N VAL A 55 4.90 10.90 11.94
CA VAL A 55 5.40 12.27 11.79
C VAL A 55 4.87 13.18 12.90
N LEU A 56 5.67 14.17 13.26
CA LEU A 56 5.25 15.29 14.09
C LEU A 56 4.94 16.48 13.18
N VAL A 57 3.68 16.93 13.21
CA VAL A 57 3.16 18.04 12.41
C VAL A 57 3.19 19.31 13.25
N GLY A 58 3.98 20.29 12.81
CA GLY A 58 4.11 21.59 13.45
C GLY A 58 3.09 22.58 12.89
N THR A 59 2.19 23.05 13.74
CA THR A 59 1.15 24.02 13.39
C THR A 59 1.34 25.36 14.09
N GLN A 60 1.02 26.44 13.37
CA GLN A 60 1.07 27.80 13.88
C GLN A 60 0.00 28.62 13.14
N GLN A 61 -0.81 29.40 13.86
CA GLN A 61 -1.84 30.29 13.29
C GLN A 61 -2.75 29.59 12.26
N GLY A 62 -3.21 28.37 12.59
CA GLY A 62 -4.11 27.59 11.73
C GLY A 62 -3.47 27.00 10.48
N ARG A 63 -2.14 26.99 10.37
CA ARG A 63 -1.39 26.43 9.23
C ARG A 63 -0.38 25.39 9.69
N VAL A 64 -0.12 24.40 8.85
CA VAL A 64 1.03 23.52 8.95
C VAL A 64 2.24 24.29 8.44
N VAL A 65 3.22 24.50 9.31
CA VAL A 65 4.45 25.25 9.01
C VAL A 65 5.69 24.36 8.97
N ALA A 66 5.62 23.19 9.61
CA ALA A 66 6.72 22.23 9.66
C ALA A 66 6.21 20.78 9.76
N CYS A 67 7.06 19.84 9.36
CA CYS A 67 6.86 18.41 9.57
C CYS A 67 8.21 17.76 9.79
N GLN A 68 8.28 16.82 10.72
CA GLN A 68 9.49 16.09 11.08
C GLN A 68 9.13 14.60 11.18
N GLY A 69 10.11 13.70 11.02
CA GLY A 69 9.87 12.31 11.40
C GLY A 69 9.72 12.20 12.91
N ASP A 70 8.75 11.42 13.38
CA ASP A 70 8.53 11.20 14.80
C ASP A 70 9.63 10.24 15.34
N PRO A 71 10.49 10.69 16.28
CA PRO A 71 11.53 9.85 16.86
C PRO A 71 10.98 8.63 17.60
N ASP A 72 9.78 8.74 18.17
CA ASP A 72 9.15 7.71 19.00
C ASP A 72 8.32 6.72 18.16
N ALA A 73 8.09 7.02 16.88
CA ALA A 73 7.36 6.13 15.98
C ALA A 73 8.20 4.89 15.59
N PRO A 74 7.78 3.65 15.96
CA PRO A 74 8.59 2.45 15.77
C PRO A 74 8.92 2.13 14.30
N VAL A 75 8.06 2.56 13.38
CA VAL A 75 8.19 2.32 11.94
C VAL A 75 9.47 2.94 11.39
N ASN A 76 9.70 4.22 11.71
CA ASN A 76 10.70 5.06 11.04
C ASN A 76 11.74 5.66 11.99
N ARG A 77 11.54 5.64 13.31
CA ARG A 77 12.50 6.09 14.33
C ARG A 77 13.09 7.47 13.99
N GLY A 78 12.23 8.42 13.63
CA GLY A 78 12.62 9.79 13.26
C GLY A 78 12.96 10.02 11.78
N LEU A 79 13.13 8.98 10.95
CA LEU A 79 13.45 9.14 9.54
C LEU A 79 12.23 9.51 8.68
N ASN A 80 12.50 10.16 7.54
CA ASN A 80 11.52 10.41 6.48
C ASN A 80 12.16 10.31 5.11
N CYS A 81 11.35 10.04 4.09
CA CYS A 81 11.75 10.22 2.70
C CYS A 81 11.41 11.63 2.22
N ILE A 82 11.85 11.99 1.01
CA ILE A 82 11.63 13.34 0.44
C ILE A 82 10.15 13.75 0.41
N LYS A 83 9.24 12.79 0.17
CA LYS A 83 7.79 13.04 0.18
C LYS A 83 7.32 13.47 1.58
N GLY A 84 7.78 12.78 2.62
CA GLY A 84 7.45 13.06 4.02
C GLY A 84 7.96 14.43 4.48
N TYR A 85 9.19 14.81 4.10
CA TYR A 85 9.75 16.13 4.43
C TYR A 85 8.93 17.29 3.85
N PHE A 86 8.29 17.11 2.69
CA PHE A 86 7.47 18.12 2.05
C PHE A 86 5.96 18.07 2.39
N LEU A 87 5.56 17.28 3.40
CA LEU A 87 4.18 17.27 3.90
C LEU A 87 3.59 18.67 4.18
N PRO A 88 4.33 19.67 4.72
CA PRO A 88 3.78 21.00 4.97
C PRO A 88 3.33 21.77 3.71
N LYS A 89 3.62 21.28 2.50
CA LYS A 89 3.29 21.97 1.24
C LYS A 89 2.04 21.43 0.55
N ILE A 90 1.65 20.19 0.81
CA ILE A 90 0.65 19.48 -0.02
C ILE A 90 -0.77 20.06 0.07
N MET A 91 -1.06 20.84 1.12
CA MET A 91 -2.38 21.45 1.34
C MET A 91 -2.50 22.87 0.75
N TYR A 92 -1.41 23.41 0.18
CA TYR A 92 -1.29 24.83 -0.17
C TYR A 92 -0.98 25.08 -1.65
N GLY A 93 -1.38 24.15 -2.52
CA GLY A 93 -1.42 24.40 -3.97
C GLY A 93 -2.26 25.66 -4.26
N LYS A 94 -1.81 26.46 -5.23
CA LYS A 94 -2.45 27.74 -5.59
C LYS A 94 -3.91 27.58 -6.05
N ASP A 95 -4.23 26.40 -6.57
CA ASP A 95 -5.47 25.99 -7.22
C ASP A 95 -6.32 25.05 -6.35
N ARG A 96 -6.10 25.04 -5.02
CA ARG A 96 -6.92 24.24 -4.10
C ARG A 96 -8.39 24.59 -4.29
N LEU A 97 -9.23 23.58 -4.55
CA LEU A 97 -10.68 23.77 -4.65
C LEU A 97 -11.22 24.41 -3.36
N THR A 98 -11.98 25.50 -3.49
CA THR A 98 -12.56 26.25 -2.36
C THR A 98 -14.09 26.26 -2.37
N GLN A 99 -14.73 25.91 -3.48
CA GLN A 99 -16.17 25.93 -3.66
C GLN A 99 -16.60 24.78 -4.59
N PRO A 100 -17.82 24.22 -4.44
CA PRO A 100 -18.37 23.28 -5.40
C PRO A 100 -18.43 23.89 -6.81
N LEU A 101 -18.10 23.08 -7.82
CA LEU A 101 -18.11 23.46 -9.22
C LEU A 101 -19.09 22.57 -9.96
N LEU A 102 -20.08 23.17 -10.63
CA LEU A 102 -21.06 22.45 -11.45
C LEU A 102 -20.93 22.89 -12.90
N ARG A 103 -21.05 21.94 -13.84
CA ARG A 103 -21.16 22.29 -15.26
C ARG A 103 -22.51 22.94 -15.51
N MET A 104 -22.49 24.19 -15.97
CA MET A 104 -23.69 24.98 -16.18
C MET A 104 -23.73 25.59 -17.57
N LYS A 105 -24.95 25.67 -18.12
CA LYS A 105 -25.29 26.42 -19.34
C LYS A 105 -26.66 27.05 -19.15
N ASN A 106 -26.79 28.34 -19.43
CA ASN A 106 -28.05 29.09 -19.29
C ASN A 106 -28.70 28.96 -17.87
N GLY A 107 -27.89 29.05 -16.81
CA GLY A 107 -28.37 29.08 -15.42
C GLY A 107 -28.79 27.73 -14.83
N LYS A 108 -28.55 26.62 -15.51
CA LYS A 108 -28.91 25.26 -15.06
C LYS A 108 -27.79 24.25 -15.34
N TYR A 109 -27.86 23.09 -14.67
CA TYR A 109 -26.98 21.95 -14.96
C TYR A 109 -27.07 21.57 -16.45
N ASP A 110 -25.92 21.45 -17.09
CA ASP A 110 -25.78 20.96 -18.47
C ASP A 110 -24.48 20.18 -18.57
N LYS A 111 -24.51 19.00 -19.21
CA LYS A 111 -23.35 18.13 -19.32
C LYS A 111 -22.24 18.75 -20.19
N GLU A 112 -22.64 19.55 -21.18
CA GLU A 112 -21.75 20.29 -22.08
C GLU A 112 -21.54 21.75 -21.61
N GLY A 113 -21.87 22.03 -20.35
CA GLY A 113 -21.63 23.33 -19.72
C GLY A 113 -20.21 23.50 -19.17
N GLU A 114 -19.90 24.74 -18.81
CA GLU A 114 -18.64 25.14 -18.19
C GLU A 114 -18.73 25.08 -16.66
N PHE A 115 -17.62 24.78 -16.00
CA PHE A 115 -17.57 24.77 -14.54
C PHE A 115 -17.83 26.16 -13.96
N THR A 116 -18.92 26.27 -13.22
CA THR A 116 -19.35 27.50 -12.57
C THR A 116 -19.45 27.25 -11.05
N PRO A 117 -18.95 28.15 -10.19
CA PRO A 117 -19.08 28.00 -8.74
C PRO A 117 -20.54 28.04 -8.29
N ILE A 118 -20.92 27.11 -7.40
CA ILE A 118 -22.26 27.03 -6.79
C ILE A 118 -22.15 26.84 -5.28
N THR A 119 -23.26 26.93 -4.56
CA THR A 119 -23.30 26.64 -3.11
C THR A 119 -23.29 25.14 -2.83
N TRP A 120 -23.01 24.75 -1.57
CA TRP A 120 -23.12 23.35 -1.15
C TRP A 120 -24.55 22.82 -1.24
N ASP A 121 -25.55 23.61 -0.87
CA ASP A 121 -26.95 23.21 -0.95
C ASP A 121 -27.35 22.91 -2.40
N GLN A 122 -27.03 23.81 -3.34
CA GLN A 122 -27.28 23.57 -4.77
C GLN A 122 -26.55 22.35 -5.31
N ALA A 123 -25.33 22.07 -4.83
CA ALA A 123 -24.59 20.88 -5.23
C ALA A 123 -25.32 19.61 -4.78
N PHE A 124 -25.79 19.59 -3.53
CA PHE A 124 -26.56 18.46 -3.01
C PHE A 124 -27.95 18.35 -3.62
N ASP A 125 -28.65 19.44 -3.93
CA ASP A 125 -29.94 19.42 -4.62
C ASP A 125 -29.85 18.68 -5.96
N VAL A 126 -28.82 19.00 -6.76
CA VAL A 126 -28.59 18.34 -8.05
C VAL A 126 -28.18 16.88 -7.86
N MET A 127 -27.33 16.57 -6.88
CA MET A 127 -26.93 15.19 -6.58
C MET A 127 -28.13 14.35 -6.13
N GLU A 128 -28.99 14.90 -5.26
CA GLU A 128 -30.21 14.27 -4.78
C GLU A 128 -31.16 13.94 -5.93
N GLU A 129 -31.45 14.91 -6.80
CA GLU A 129 -32.28 14.69 -8.00
C GLU A 129 -31.72 13.57 -8.86
N LYS A 130 -30.42 13.64 -9.20
CA LYS A 130 -29.77 12.66 -10.08
C LYS A 130 -29.77 11.25 -9.50
N PHE A 131 -29.49 11.10 -8.20
CA PHE A 131 -29.52 9.81 -7.53
C PHE A 131 -30.96 9.27 -7.43
N LYS A 132 -31.94 10.08 -7.04
CA LYS A 132 -33.35 9.66 -6.97
C LYS A 132 -33.89 9.26 -8.34
N THR A 133 -33.57 10.01 -9.39
CA THR A 133 -33.96 9.69 -10.76
C THR A 133 -33.35 8.36 -11.21
N ALA A 134 -32.04 8.16 -11.03
CA ALA A 134 -31.37 6.89 -11.38
C ALA A 134 -31.95 5.69 -10.60
N LEU A 135 -32.16 5.85 -9.29
CA LEU A 135 -32.78 4.82 -8.45
C LEU A 135 -34.22 4.51 -8.88
N LYS A 136 -35.01 5.52 -9.24
CA LYS A 136 -36.39 5.34 -9.70
C LYS A 136 -36.47 4.64 -11.06
N GLU A 137 -35.62 5.02 -12.01
CA GLU A 137 -35.66 4.52 -13.38
C GLU A 137 -34.98 3.17 -13.57
N LYS A 138 -33.86 2.94 -12.87
CA LYS A 138 -32.95 1.80 -13.14
C LYS A 138 -32.54 1.04 -11.88
N GLY A 139 -32.94 1.49 -10.69
CA GLY A 139 -32.62 0.84 -9.43
C GLY A 139 -31.16 1.02 -8.97
N PRO A 140 -30.78 0.34 -7.86
CA PRO A 140 -29.48 0.51 -7.19
C PRO A 140 -28.23 0.17 -8.02
N GLU A 141 -28.38 -0.67 -9.05
CA GLU A 141 -27.27 -1.08 -9.93
C GLU A 141 -26.82 0.03 -10.90
N SER A 142 -27.59 1.11 -11.02
CA SER A 142 -27.29 2.23 -11.92
C SER A 142 -26.49 3.37 -11.29
N ILE A 143 -26.31 3.34 -9.97
CA ILE A 143 -25.50 4.30 -9.21
C ILE A 143 -24.19 3.63 -8.77
N GLY A 144 -23.18 4.42 -8.41
CA GLY A 144 -21.93 3.87 -7.92
C GLY A 144 -21.03 4.90 -7.22
N MET A 145 -20.06 4.39 -6.48
CA MET A 145 -19.02 5.15 -5.79
C MET A 145 -17.66 4.54 -6.06
N PHE A 146 -16.70 5.37 -6.45
CA PHE A 146 -15.30 4.96 -6.56
C PHE A 146 -14.53 5.49 -5.35
N GLY A 147 -14.24 4.60 -4.42
CA GLY A 147 -13.64 4.92 -3.13
C GLY A 147 -12.12 4.99 -3.15
N SER A 148 -11.51 5.04 -1.96
CA SER A 148 -10.06 5.22 -1.86
C SER A 148 -9.44 4.53 -0.64
N GLY A 149 -8.31 3.85 -0.84
CA GLY A 149 -7.40 3.42 0.24
C GLY A 149 -6.64 4.58 0.92
N GLN A 150 -7.01 5.84 0.61
CA GLN A 150 -6.52 7.04 1.29
C GLN A 150 -7.61 7.72 2.13
N TRP A 151 -8.81 7.16 2.17
CA TRP A 151 -9.81 7.54 3.16
C TRP A 151 -9.33 7.15 4.56
N THR A 152 -9.78 7.92 5.54
CA THR A 152 -9.81 7.49 6.93
C THR A 152 -10.72 6.27 7.09
N ILE A 153 -10.52 5.50 8.16
CA ILE A 153 -11.30 4.28 8.41
C ILE A 153 -12.80 4.60 8.48
N TRP A 154 -13.18 5.65 9.20
CA TRP A 154 -14.60 6.03 9.36
C TRP A 154 -15.22 6.60 8.09
N GLU A 155 -14.46 7.27 7.21
CA GLU A 155 -14.96 7.66 5.88
C GLU A 155 -15.31 6.43 5.04
N GLY A 156 -14.42 5.43 5.01
CA GLY A 156 -14.69 4.17 4.31
C GLY A 156 -15.89 3.43 4.91
N TYR A 157 -16.01 3.40 6.23
CA TYR A 157 -17.13 2.74 6.91
C TYR A 157 -18.46 3.44 6.65
N ALA A 158 -18.50 4.77 6.72
CA ALA A 158 -19.67 5.57 6.39
C ALA A 158 -20.09 5.39 4.92
N ALA A 159 -19.13 5.41 3.98
CA ALA A 159 -19.37 5.16 2.57
C ALA A 159 -19.95 3.76 2.32
N SER A 160 -19.38 2.73 2.97
CA SER A 160 -19.86 1.35 2.89
C SER A 160 -21.30 1.23 3.38
N LYS A 161 -21.64 1.82 4.54
CA LYS A 161 -23.02 1.83 5.06
C LYS A 161 -23.97 2.59 4.15
N LEU A 162 -23.57 3.76 3.65
CA LEU A 162 -24.39 4.56 2.74
C LEU A 162 -24.79 3.75 1.50
N PHE A 163 -23.83 3.09 0.84
CA PHE A 163 -24.11 2.37 -0.39
C PHE A 163 -24.78 1.01 -0.13
N LYS A 164 -24.21 0.18 0.74
CA LYS A 164 -24.64 -1.21 0.89
C LYS A 164 -25.92 -1.34 1.72
N ALA A 165 -26.06 -0.54 2.79
CA ALA A 165 -27.24 -0.58 3.65
C ALA A 165 -28.27 0.49 3.29
N GLY A 166 -27.83 1.71 2.96
CA GLY A 166 -28.72 2.82 2.60
C GLY A 166 -29.31 2.64 1.19
N PHE A 167 -28.48 2.76 0.16
CA PHE A 167 -28.92 2.64 -1.23
C PHE A 167 -29.10 1.21 -1.72
N ARG A 168 -28.69 0.22 -0.92
CA ARG A 168 -28.76 -1.22 -1.26
C ARG A 168 -28.04 -1.54 -2.57
N SER A 169 -26.93 -0.85 -2.82
CA SER A 169 -26.06 -1.05 -3.96
C SER A 169 -24.69 -1.54 -3.52
N ASN A 170 -24.18 -2.57 -4.19
CA ASN A 170 -22.81 -3.03 -4.02
C ASN A 170 -21.83 -2.34 -4.98
N ASN A 171 -22.26 -1.34 -5.75
CA ASN A 171 -21.40 -0.59 -6.67
C ASN A 171 -20.51 0.43 -5.93
N ILE A 172 -19.78 -0.03 -4.91
CA ILE A 172 -18.73 0.70 -4.22
C ILE A 172 -17.45 -0.12 -4.35
N ASP A 173 -16.43 0.44 -5.00
CA ASP A 173 -15.13 -0.23 -5.12
C ASP A 173 -14.02 0.83 -5.07
N PRO A 174 -12.85 0.55 -4.45
CA PRO A 174 -11.84 1.56 -4.22
C PRO A 174 -10.72 1.50 -5.26
N ASN A 175 -9.93 2.55 -5.37
CA ASN A 175 -8.65 2.49 -6.12
C ASN A 175 -7.70 1.36 -5.66
N ALA A 176 -7.85 0.85 -4.42
CA ALA A 176 -7.12 -0.31 -3.93
C ALA A 176 -7.42 -1.61 -4.71
N ARG A 177 -8.49 -1.66 -5.52
CA ARG A 177 -8.72 -2.69 -6.53
C ARG A 177 -7.56 -2.83 -7.51
N HIS A 178 -7.01 -1.70 -7.95
CA HIS A 178 -5.86 -1.64 -8.84
C HIS A 178 -4.54 -1.95 -8.13
N CYS A 179 -4.58 -2.27 -6.84
CA CYS A 179 -3.39 -2.36 -5.99
C CYS A 179 -3.32 -3.71 -5.27
N MET A 180 -4.24 -3.98 -4.34
CA MET A 180 -4.11 -5.07 -3.38
C MET A 180 -5.01 -6.27 -3.66
N ALA A 181 -5.96 -6.18 -4.59
CA ALA A 181 -6.96 -7.24 -4.79
C ALA A 181 -6.33 -8.62 -5.05
N SER A 182 -5.27 -8.69 -5.86
CA SER A 182 -4.54 -9.95 -6.11
C SER A 182 -3.91 -10.53 -4.84
N ALA A 183 -3.34 -9.68 -3.98
CA ALA A 183 -2.77 -10.09 -2.70
C ALA A 183 -3.87 -10.56 -1.73
N VAL A 184 -4.97 -9.80 -1.62
CA VAL A 184 -6.12 -10.17 -0.77
C VAL A 184 -6.66 -11.53 -1.15
N VAL A 185 -6.94 -11.77 -2.43
CA VAL A 185 -7.44 -13.07 -2.90
C VAL A 185 -6.39 -14.16 -2.71
N GLY A 186 -5.09 -13.85 -2.87
CA GLY A 186 -3.99 -14.75 -2.54
C GLY A 186 -3.98 -15.16 -1.06
N PHE A 187 -4.15 -14.21 -0.15
CA PHE A 187 -4.29 -14.44 1.29
C PHE A 187 -5.51 -15.31 1.60
N MET A 188 -6.69 -14.95 1.08
CA MET A 188 -7.92 -15.71 1.32
C MET A 188 -7.83 -17.16 0.83
N ARG A 189 -7.22 -17.39 -0.35
CA ARG A 189 -7.03 -18.74 -0.91
C ARG A 189 -6.05 -19.60 -0.11
N THR A 190 -5.03 -18.98 0.48
CA THR A 190 -3.94 -19.71 1.15
C THR A 190 -4.19 -19.88 2.65
N PHE A 191 -4.74 -18.84 3.29
CA PHE A 191 -4.82 -18.74 4.75
C PHE A 191 -6.24 -18.51 5.28
N GLY A 192 -7.22 -18.21 4.40
CA GLY A 192 -8.60 -17.92 4.82
C GLY A 192 -8.78 -16.59 5.55
N MET A 193 -7.70 -15.83 5.75
CA MET A 193 -7.69 -14.50 6.37
C MET A 193 -6.74 -13.58 5.60
N ASP A 194 -7.09 -12.30 5.54
CA ASP A 194 -6.31 -11.27 4.85
C ASP A 194 -5.14 -10.78 5.71
N GLU A 195 -4.17 -10.14 5.05
CA GLU A 195 -3.00 -9.43 5.62
C GLU A 195 -1.79 -10.27 6.06
N PRO A 196 -0.58 -9.66 6.03
CA PRO A 196 0.65 -10.36 6.41
C PRO A 196 0.60 -10.87 7.86
N MET A 197 1.09 -12.09 8.06
CA MET A 197 1.32 -12.65 9.40
C MET A 197 2.63 -12.20 10.04
N GLY A 198 3.51 -11.55 9.27
CA GLY A 198 4.77 -10.93 9.75
C GLY A 198 4.60 -9.45 10.05
N CYS A 199 5.68 -8.79 10.47
CA CYS A 199 5.71 -7.36 10.78
C CYS A 199 7.07 -6.73 10.42
N TYR A 200 7.21 -5.42 10.55
CA TYR A 200 8.46 -4.75 10.12
C TYR A 200 9.68 -5.12 10.96
N ASP A 201 9.49 -5.62 12.18
CA ASP A 201 10.58 -6.06 13.07
C ASP A 201 11.32 -7.29 12.51
N ASP A 202 10.71 -7.96 11.52
CA ASP A 202 11.37 -9.03 10.77
C ASP A 202 12.60 -8.50 10.03
N ILE A 203 12.62 -7.24 9.59
CA ILE A 203 13.75 -6.67 8.83
C ILE A 203 15.05 -6.76 9.61
N GLU A 204 15.05 -6.45 10.91
CA GLU A 204 16.26 -6.50 11.72
C GLU A 204 16.77 -7.93 12.00
N GLN A 205 15.96 -8.96 11.69
CA GLN A 205 16.19 -10.35 12.08
C GLN A 205 16.37 -11.31 10.89
N ALA A 206 16.16 -10.84 9.66
CA ALA A 206 16.31 -11.65 8.45
C ALA A 206 17.79 -11.89 8.07
N ASP A 207 18.04 -13.02 7.43
CA ASP A 207 19.35 -13.37 6.84
C ASP A 207 19.34 -13.24 5.32
N ALA A 208 18.17 -13.21 4.70
CA ALA A 208 18.00 -12.96 3.28
C ALA A 208 16.74 -12.14 2.99
N PHE A 209 16.85 -11.22 2.04
CA PHE A 209 15.73 -10.48 1.48
C PHE A 209 15.59 -10.82 0.01
N VAL A 210 14.38 -11.17 -0.43
CA VAL A 210 14.07 -11.44 -1.84
C VAL A 210 12.97 -10.49 -2.31
N LEU A 211 13.33 -9.54 -3.16
CA LEU A 211 12.42 -8.52 -3.68
C LEU A 211 11.89 -8.96 -5.04
N TRP A 212 10.65 -9.43 -5.08
CA TRP A 212 9.94 -9.86 -6.29
C TRP A 212 9.27 -8.67 -6.99
N GLY A 213 10.04 -7.94 -7.80
CA GLY A 213 9.57 -6.77 -8.55
C GLY A 213 9.25 -5.54 -7.67
N ALA A 214 9.63 -5.58 -6.40
CA ALA A 214 9.39 -4.48 -5.47
C ALA A 214 10.55 -3.46 -5.53
N ASN A 215 10.33 -2.30 -6.16
CA ASN A 215 11.27 -1.19 -6.09
C ASN A 215 11.17 -0.44 -4.75
N MET A 216 11.61 -1.08 -3.66
CA MET A 216 11.46 -0.56 -2.30
C MET A 216 12.23 0.75 -2.07
N ALA A 217 13.37 0.95 -2.76
CA ALA A 217 14.16 2.17 -2.65
C ALA A 217 13.36 3.46 -2.92
N GLU A 218 12.36 3.39 -3.81
CA GLU A 218 11.58 4.57 -4.21
C GLU A 218 10.15 4.53 -3.67
N MET A 219 9.58 3.33 -3.50
CA MET A 219 8.16 3.14 -3.20
C MET A 219 7.90 2.86 -1.72
N HIS A 220 8.87 2.29 -1.00
CA HIS A 220 8.85 2.06 0.45
C HIS A 220 10.17 2.48 1.11
N PRO A 221 10.60 3.76 0.98
CA PRO A 221 12.00 4.13 1.20
C PRO A 221 12.49 3.90 2.63
N ILE A 222 11.61 3.98 3.62
CA ILE A 222 11.98 3.76 5.02
C ILE A 222 12.13 2.27 5.34
N LEU A 223 11.31 1.40 4.74
CA LEU A 223 11.55 -0.05 4.83
C LEU A 223 12.86 -0.41 4.11
N TRP A 224 13.12 0.19 2.95
CA TRP A 224 14.39 0.02 2.26
C TRP A 224 15.57 0.48 3.10
N SER A 225 15.48 1.64 3.77
CA SER A 225 16.53 2.11 4.69
C SER A 225 16.80 1.10 5.82
N ARG A 226 15.77 0.44 6.36
CA ARG A 226 15.94 -0.62 7.37
C ARG A 226 16.64 -1.85 6.78
N ILE A 227 16.27 -2.26 5.56
CA ILE A 227 16.96 -3.35 4.83
C ILE A 227 18.42 -3.00 4.57
N THR A 228 18.70 -1.78 4.09
CA THR A 228 20.06 -1.25 3.87
C THR A 228 20.87 -1.31 5.16
N ASN A 229 20.32 -0.85 6.29
CA ASN A 229 21.00 -0.94 7.57
C ASN A 229 21.30 -2.39 7.96
N ARG A 230 20.32 -3.31 7.83
CA ARG A 230 20.52 -4.74 8.14
C ARG A 230 21.60 -5.35 7.26
N ARG A 231 21.59 -5.08 5.95
CA ARG A 231 22.58 -5.61 5.01
C ARG A 231 23.99 -5.06 5.24
N LEU A 232 24.13 -3.74 5.43
CA LEU A 232 25.44 -3.09 5.58
C LEU A 232 26.06 -3.28 6.96
N SER A 233 25.25 -3.55 7.99
CA SER A 233 25.76 -3.85 9.35
C SER A 233 26.06 -5.34 9.56
N ASN A 234 25.75 -6.21 8.59
CA ASN A 234 25.99 -7.64 8.70
C ASN A 234 26.32 -8.26 7.34
N GLN A 235 27.59 -8.62 7.16
CA GLN A 235 28.11 -9.19 5.91
C GLN A 235 27.44 -10.53 5.52
N ASN A 236 26.83 -11.25 6.46
CA ASN A 236 26.18 -12.56 6.24
C ASN A 236 24.72 -12.45 5.74
N VAL A 237 24.18 -11.24 5.67
CA VAL A 237 22.84 -10.97 5.12
C VAL A 237 22.94 -10.89 3.60
N THR A 238 21.98 -11.48 2.88
CA THR A 238 21.93 -11.44 1.42
C THR A 238 20.71 -10.65 0.92
N VAL A 239 20.86 -9.83 -0.11
CA VAL A 239 19.76 -9.11 -0.76
C VAL A 239 19.68 -9.55 -2.22
N ALA A 240 18.61 -10.24 -2.59
CA ALA A 240 18.28 -10.58 -3.97
C ALA A 240 17.17 -9.66 -4.49
N VAL A 241 17.40 -9.04 -5.64
CA VAL A 241 16.43 -8.11 -6.26
C VAL A 241 16.08 -8.61 -7.65
N LEU A 242 14.82 -8.97 -7.85
CA LEU A 242 14.28 -9.35 -9.14
C LEU A 242 13.46 -8.19 -9.71
N SER A 243 13.64 -7.86 -10.98
CA SER A 243 12.84 -6.84 -11.67
C SER A 243 12.77 -7.09 -13.18
N THR A 244 11.83 -6.44 -13.86
CA THR A 244 11.79 -6.40 -15.33
C THR A 244 12.67 -5.30 -15.92
N TYR A 245 13.20 -4.41 -15.09
CA TYR A 245 14.13 -3.34 -15.45
C TYR A 245 15.00 -2.95 -14.24
N GLN A 246 16.22 -2.50 -14.49
CA GLN A 246 17.12 -2.07 -13.42
C GLN A 246 16.64 -0.74 -12.80
N HIS A 247 16.69 -0.64 -11.47
CA HIS A 247 16.30 0.54 -10.69
C HIS A 247 17.14 0.65 -9.41
N ARG A 248 16.93 1.71 -8.60
CA ARG A 248 17.78 2.01 -7.43
C ARG A 248 17.92 0.87 -6.42
N SER A 249 16.92 0.01 -6.27
CA SER A 249 17.05 -1.14 -5.35
C SER A 249 18.15 -2.14 -5.76
N PHE A 250 18.62 -2.15 -7.02
CA PHE A 250 19.74 -2.98 -7.47
C PHE A 250 21.08 -2.57 -6.86
N GLU A 251 21.21 -1.32 -6.40
CA GLU A 251 22.47 -0.80 -5.83
C GLU A 251 22.93 -1.57 -4.58
N LEU A 252 21.99 -2.17 -3.84
CA LEU A 252 22.27 -3.00 -2.66
C LEU A 252 22.25 -4.51 -2.97
N ALA A 253 21.86 -4.92 -4.18
CA ALA A 253 21.61 -6.32 -4.48
C ALA A 253 22.92 -7.11 -4.56
N ASP A 254 23.03 -8.17 -3.75
CA ASP A 254 24.08 -9.19 -3.88
C ASP A 254 23.80 -10.09 -5.10
N ASN A 255 22.51 -10.35 -5.38
CA ASN A 255 22.05 -11.04 -6.59
C ASN A 255 20.95 -10.22 -7.29
N GLY A 256 21.32 -9.47 -8.33
CA GLY A 256 20.40 -8.66 -9.14
C GLY A 256 19.95 -9.38 -10.40
N ILE A 257 18.64 -9.66 -10.51
CA ILE A 257 18.04 -10.43 -11.60
C ILE A 257 17.12 -9.54 -12.44
N ILE A 258 17.37 -9.50 -13.75
CA ILE A 258 16.45 -8.93 -14.74
C ILE A 258 15.75 -10.08 -15.47
N PHE A 259 14.42 -10.12 -15.43
CA PHE A 259 13.63 -11.21 -16.00
C PHE A 259 12.54 -10.73 -16.95
N THR A 260 12.17 -11.57 -17.91
CA THR A 260 11.07 -11.32 -18.86
C THR A 260 9.72 -11.15 -18.12
N PRO A 261 8.87 -10.16 -18.46
CA PRO A 261 7.56 -10.01 -17.83
C PRO A 261 6.71 -11.29 -17.85
N GLN A 262 5.96 -11.57 -16.76
CA GLN A 262 5.21 -12.82 -16.50
C GLN A 262 6.05 -14.09 -16.22
N SER A 263 7.36 -14.07 -16.44
CA SER A 263 8.20 -15.26 -16.24
C SER A 263 8.57 -15.51 -14.76
N ASP A 264 8.18 -14.62 -13.85
CA ASP A 264 8.24 -14.84 -12.41
C ASP A 264 7.47 -16.10 -11.96
N LEU A 265 6.34 -16.41 -12.61
CA LEU A 265 5.60 -17.66 -12.40
C LEU A 265 6.48 -18.90 -12.65
N VAL A 266 7.38 -18.84 -13.63
CA VAL A 266 8.31 -19.92 -13.96
C VAL A 266 9.37 -20.04 -12.89
N ILE A 267 9.95 -18.91 -12.46
CA ILE A 267 10.96 -18.88 -11.39
C ILE A 267 10.38 -19.42 -10.07
N LEU A 268 9.17 -19.00 -9.69
CA LEU A 268 8.52 -19.47 -8.47
C LEU A 268 8.32 -20.99 -8.48
N ASN A 269 7.83 -21.58 -9.58
CA ASN A 269 7.69 -23.03 -9.68
C ASN A 269 9.04 -23.75 -9.72
N TYR A 270 10.06 -23.15 -10.35
CA TYR A 270 11.43 -23.67 -10.33
C TYR A 270 12.00 -23.73 -8.91
N ILE A 271 11.82 -22.70 -8.09
CA ILE A 271 12.31 -22.72 -6.70
C ILE A 271 11.58 -23.82 -5.90
N ALA A 272 10.27 -23.99 -6.10
CA ALA A 272 9.53 -25.10 -5.49
C ALA A 272 10.10 -26.47 -5.92
N ASN A 273 10.33 -26.65 -7.22
CA ASN A 273 10.99 -27.85 -7.75
C ASN A 273 12.37 -28.07 -7.12
N TYR A 274 13.18 -27.03 -7.03
CA TYR A 274 14.52 -27.06 -6.44
C TYR A 274 14.47 -27.51 -4.96
N ILE A 275 13.55 -26.96 -4.16
CA ILE A 275 13.35 -27.38 -2.77
C ILE A 275 13.05 -28.88 -2.68
N ILE A 276 12.20 -29.41 -3.56
CA ILE A 276 11.84 -30.83 -3.59
C ILE A 276 13.04 -31.69 -4.04
N GLN A 277 13.71 -31.32 -5.13
CA GLN A 277 14.86 -32.04 -5.67
C GLN A 277 16.03 -32.15 -4.69
N ASN A 278 16.18 -31.15 -3.82
CA ASN A 278 17.26 -31.09 -2.83
C ASN A 278 16.81 -31.58 -1.44
N ASN A 279 15.66 -32.25 -1.33
CA ASN A 279 15.12 -32.75 -0.05
C ASN A 279 15.02 -31.68 1.05
N ALA A 280 14.76 -30.43 0.67
CA ALA A 280 14.75 -29.27 1.56
C ALA A 280 13.36 -28.92 2.10
N ILE A 281 12.38 -29.82 1.96
CA ILE A 281 11.07 -29.66 2.59
C ILE A 281 11.22 -29.76 4.11
N ASN A 282 10.62 -28.83 4.85
CA ASN A 282 10.43 -28.98 6.28
C ASN A 282 9.29 -29.98 6.53
N GLN A 283 9.65 -31.25 6.70
CA GLN A 283 8.68 -32.35 6.78
C GLN A 283 7.70 -32.22 7.95
N ASP A 284 8.16 -31.72 9.10
CA ASP A 284 7.30 -31.55 10.29
C ASP A 284 6.23 -30.49 10.06
N PHE A 285 6.65 -29.31 9.58
CA PHE A 285 5.73 -28.23 9.26
C PHE A 285 4.78 -28.63 8.14
N PHE A 286 5.32 -29.18 7.05
CA PHE A 286 4.54 -29.54 5.86
C PHE A 286 3.43 -30.55 6.20
N SER A 287 3.77 -31.58 6.97
CA SER A 287 2.81 -32.64 7.34
C SER A 287 1.69 -32.15 8.26
N LYS A 288 1.97 -31.17 9.13
CA LYS A 288 1.01 -30.70 10.14
C LYS A 288 0.17 -29.50 9.68
N HIS A 289 0.67 -28.72 8.72
CA HIS A 289 0.16 -27.35 8.50
C HIS A 289 -0.14 -27.03 7.03
N VAL A 290 0.11 -27.95 6.09
CA VAL A 290 -0.07 -27.68 4.66
C VAL A 290 -1.06 -28.63 4.02
N ASN A 291 -1.89 -28.09 3.13
CA ASN A 291 -2.68 -28.87 2.18
C ASN A 291 -2.30 -28.46 0.76
N LEU A 292 -2.45 -29.39 -0.19
CA LEU A 292 -2.13 -29.17 -1.59
C LEU A 292 -3.41 -29.12 -2.43
N ARG A 293 -3.47 -28.17 -3.36
CA ARG A 293 -4.58 -28.03 -4.31
C ARG A 293 -4.04 -27.67 -5.70
N LYS A 294 -4.71 -28.18 -6.73
CA LYS A 294 -4.50 -27.80 -8.13
C LYS A 294 -5.57 -26.81 -8.55
N GLY A 295 -5.15 -25.60 -8.92
CA GLY A 295 -6.07 -24.57 -9.43
C GLY A 295 -6.46 -24.80 -10.89
N ALA A 296 -7.65 -24.36 -11.27
CA ALA A 296 -8.07 -24.28 -12.66
C ALA A 296 -7.11 -23.38 -13.46
N THR A 297 -6.77 -23.81 -14.67
CA THR A 297 -5.91 -23.07 -15.60
C THR A 297 -6.73 -22.53 -16.77
N ASP A 298 -6.11 -21.72 -17.63
CA ASP A 298 -6.76 -21.16 -18.82
C ASP A 298 -8.04 -20.35 -18.49
N ILE A 299 -7.84 -19.31 -17.68
CA ILE A 299 -8.92 -18.55 -17.03
C ILE A 299 -9.23 -17.20 -17.70
N GLY A 300 -8.76 -16.98 -18.93
CA GLY A 300 -8.93 -15.69 -19.60
C GLY A 300 -8.09 -14.58 -18.98
N TYR A 301 -8.50 -13.32 -19.17
CA TYR A 301 -7.76 -12.12 -18.80
C TYR A 301 -8.64 -11.02 -18.17
N GLY A 302 -9.90 -11.32 -17.86
CA GLY A 302 -10.83 -10.36 -17.25
C GLY A 302 -11.25 -9.22 -18.17
N LEU A 303 -11.18 -9.43 -19.49
CA LEU A 303 -11.62 -8.45 -20.48
C LEU A 303 -13.15 -8.53 -20.68
N ARG A 304 -13.68 -7.67 -21.56
CA ARG A 304 -15.10 -7.80 -21.99
C ARG A 304 -15.32 -9.19 -22.60
N PRO A 305 -16.48 -9.84 -22.37
CA PRO A 305 -16.75 -11.21 -22.84
C PRO A 305 -16.74 -11.34 -24.38
N THR A 306 -16.86 -10.23 -25.09
CA THR A 306 -16.74 -10.20 -26.56
C THR A 306 -15.30 -10.30 -27.06
N HIS A 307 -14.30 -10.05 -26.21
CA HIS A 307 -12.90 -10.04 -26.57
C HIS A 307 -12.39 -11.44 -26.96
N PRO A 308 -11.56 -11.59 -28.01
CA PRO A 308 -11.10 -12.89 -28.48
C PRO A 308 -10.45 -13.76 -27.40
N LEU A 309 -9.64 -13.16 -26.52
CA LEU A 309 -8.99 -13.88 -25.41
C LEU A 309 -9.95 -14.44 -24.37
N GLU A 310 -11.10 -13.80 -24.13
CA GLU A 310 -12.12 -14.35 -23.23
C GLU A 310 -12.90 -15.48 -23.90
N LYS A 311 -13.21 -15.32 -25.18
CA LYS A 311 -13.86 -16.38 -25.97
C LYS A 311 -12.99 -17.63 -26.11
N ALA A 312 -11.67 -17.45 -26.16
CA ALA A 312 -10.71 -18.54 -26.28
C ALA A 312 -10.44 -19.25 -24.95
N ALA A 313 -10.72 -18.63 -23.81
CA ALA A 313 -10.43 -19.20 -22.50
C ALA A 313 -11.37 -20.36 -22.17
N LYS A 314 -10.81 -21.47 -21.67
CA LYS A 314 -11.61 -22.62 -21.25
C LYS A 314 -12.39 -22.38 -19.95
N ASN A 315 -11.82 -21.65 -18.99
CA ASN A 315 -12.38 -21.47 -17.65
C ASN A 315 -12.42 -19.98 -17.23
N PRO A 316 -13.01 -19.07 -18.04
CA PRO A 316 -12.89 -17.63 -17.85
C PRO A 316 -13.31 -17.19 -16.44
N GLY A 317 -12.38 -16.56 -15.72
CA GLY A 317 -12.59 -16.05 -14.36
C GLY A 317 -12.74 -17.11 -13.26
N SER A 318 -12.61 -18.41 -13.56
CA SER A 318 -12.75 -19.46 -12.55
C SER A 318 -11.61 -19.43 -11.54
N ASP A 319 -11.96 -19.46 -10.26
CA ASP A 319 -11.04 -19.58 -9.14
C ASP A 319 -11.02 -21.01 -8.55
N ALA A 320 -11.74 -21.94 -9.18
CA ALA A 320 -11.89 -23.33 -8.75
C ALA A 320 -10.54 -24.03 -8.53
N SER A 321 -10.53 -24.96 -7.59
CA SER A 321 -9.39 -25.83 -7.34
C SER A 321 -9.85 -27.16 -6.74
N GLU A 322 -9.04 -28.19 -6.90
CA GLU A 322 -9.29 -29.52 -6.33
C GLU A 322 -8.11 -29.95 -5.45
N PRO A 323 -8.32 -30.80 -4.43
CA PRO A 323 -7.23 -31.42 -3.68
C PRO A 323 -6.23 -32.12 -4.61
N MET A 324 -4.94 -32.06 -4.26
CA MET A 324 -3.85 -32.63 -5.05
C MET A 324 -2.96 -33.49 -4.15
N SER A 325 -2.46 -34.62 -4.64
CA SER A 325 -1.47 -35.41 -3.90
C SER A 325 -0.09 -34.73 -3.93
N PHE A 326 0.78 -35.07 -2.98
CA PHE A 326 2.16 -34.56 -3.00
C PHE A 326 2.92 -35.03 -4.24
N GLU A 327 2.75 -36.28 -4.67
CA GLU A 327 3.40 -36.80 -5.87
C GLU A 327 2.91 -36.07 -7.13
N ASP A 328 1.62 -35.74 -7.23
CA ASP A 328 1.12 -34.92 -8.34
C ASP A 328 1.70 -33.50 -8.31
N TYR A 329 1.83 -32.89 -7.13
CA TYR A 329 2.44 -31.57 -7.00
C TYR A 329 3.93 -31.59 -7.39
N LYS A 330 4.66 -32.61 -6.93
CA LYS A 330 6.06 -32.86 -7.31
C LYS A 330 6.20 -33.04 -8.82
N ALA A 331 5.35 -33.86 -9.44
CA ALA A 331 5.34 -34.05 -10.89
C ALA A 331 5.00 -32.74 -11.63
N PHE A 332 4.06 -31.95 -11.10
CA PHE A 332 3.69 -30.66 -11.68
C PHE A 332 4.86 -29.67 -11.68
N VAL A 333 5.58 -29.51 -10.57
CA VAL A 333 6.71 -28.57 -10.50
C VAL A 333 7.97 -29.10 -11.18
N ALA A 334 8.11 -30.42 -11.36
CA ALA A 334 9.23 -31.02 -12.08
C ALA A 334 9.35 -30.53 -13.54
N GLU A 335 8.24 -30.09 -14.14
CA GLU A 335 8.19 -29.46 -15.47
C GLU A 335 8.93 -28.11 -15.55
N TYR A 336 9.32 -27.53 -14.41
CA TYR A 336 10.02 -26.24 -14.30
C TYR A 336 11.49 -26.50 -13.94
N THR A 337 12.24 -27.02 -14.91
CA THR A 337 13.67 -27.28 -14.79
C THR A 337 14.50 -26.00 -14.82
N LEU A 338 15.76 -26.07 -14.38
CA LEU A 338 16.70 -24.96 -14.44
C LEU A 338 16.90 -24.46 -15.88
N GLU A 339 17.03 -25.39 -16.83
CA GLU A 339 17.20 -25.13 -18.26
C GLU A 339 16.03 -24.30 -18.82
N LYS A 340 14.82 -24.82 -18.66
CA LYS A 340 13.60 -24.19 -19.17
C LYS A 340 13.34 -22.86 -18.48
N THR A 341 13.64 -22.76 -17.19
CA THR A 341 13.50 -21.52 -16.43
C THR A 341 14.46 -20.45 -16.94
N ALA A 342 15.73 -20.79 -17.12
CA ALA A 342 16.72 -19.87 -17.68
C ALA A 342 16.32 -19.39 -19.09
N GLU A 343 15.85 -20.31 -19.95
CA GLU A 343 15.39 -19.98 -21.30
C GLU A 343 14.18 -19.03 -21.29
N MET A 344 13.12 -19.37 -20.55
CA MET A 344 11.87 -18.58 -20.55
C MET A 344 12.03 -17.21 -19.89
N THR A 345 12.92 -17.11 -18.89
CA THR A 345 13.08 -15.89 -18.09
C THR A 345 14.16 -14.97 -18.65
N GLY A 346 15.12 -15.51 -19.40
CA GLY A 346 16.35 -14.84 -19.79
C GLY A 346 17.36 -14.69 -18.65
N VAL A 347 17.15 -15.36 -17.52
CA VAL A 347 18.01 -15.26 -16.32
C VAL A 347 19.10 -16.33 -16.35
N PRO A 348 20.37 -15.97 -16.09
CA PRO A 348 21.45 -16.93 -15.93
C PRO A 348 21.15 -18.01 -14.88
N LYS A 349 21.56 -19.25 -15.18
CA LYS A 349 21.31 -20.42 -14.33
C LYS A 349 21.88 -20.27 -12.92
N ASP A 350 23.09 -19.74 -12.81
CA ASP A 350 23.78 -19.54 -11.54
C ASP A 350 23.00 -18.57 -10.63
N GLN A 351 22.40 -17.52 -11.19
CA GLN A 351 21.57 -16.59 -10.42
C GLN A 351 20.28 -17.24 -9.93
N LEU A 352 19.67 -18.11 -10.74
CA LEU A 352 18.48 -18.88 -10.37
C LEU A 352 18.79 -19.88 -9.25
N GLU A 353 19.90 -20.61 -9.33
CA GLU A 353 20.37 -21.52 -8.30
C GLU A 353 20.68 -20.79 -6.99
N GLN A 354 21.41 -19.67 -7.04
CA GLN A 354 21.69 -18.82 -5.87
C GLN A 354 20.39 -18.35 -5.20
N LEU A 355 19.40 -17.93 -5.99
CA LEU A 355 18.10 -17.52 -5.48
C LEU A 355 17.35 -18.68 -4.81
N ALA A 356 17.29 -19.84 -5.46
CA ALA A 356 16.60 -21.01 -4.92
C ALA A 356 17.25 -21.54 -3.63
N GLN A 357 18.59 -21.49 -3.55
CA GLN A 357 19.35 -21.89 -2.37
C GLN A 357 18.98 -21.08 -1.12
N LEU A 358 18.66 -19.78 -1.25
CA LEU A 358 18.21 -18.96 -0.11
C LEU A 358 16.93 -19.53 0.53
N TYR A 359 16.00 -20.02 -0.29
CA TYR A 359 14.78 -20.66 0.21
C TYR A 359 15.06 -22.07 0.74
N ALA A 360 15.89 -22.86 0.08
CA ALA A 360 16.17 -24.24 0.47
C ALA A 360 17.00 -24.38 1.76
N ASP A 361 17.91 -23.45 2.07
CA ASP A 361 18.75 -23.53 3.27
C ASP A 361 17.91 -23.37 4.55
N PRO A 362 17.80 -24.41 5.41
CA PRO A 362 16.98 -24.34 6.62
C PRO A 362 17.50 -23.33 7.65
N ASN A 363 18.75 -22.87 7.54
CA ASN A 363 19.37 -21.94 8.47
C ASN A 363 19.26 -20.47 8.03
N LYS A 364 18.70 -20.20 6.85
CA LYS A 364 18.48 -18.84 6.35
C LYS A 364 17.05 -18.39 6.66
N LYS A 365 16.91 -17.38 7.50
CA LYS A 365 15.65 -16.65 7.66
C LYS A 365 15.41 -15.76 6.45
N VAL A 366 14.35 -16.04 5.69
CA VAL A 366 14.05 -15.36 4.43
C VAL A 366 12.84 -14.46 4.60
N ILE A 367 12.94 -13.21 4.12
CA ILE A 367 11.79 -12.35 3.87
C ILE A 367 11.63 -12.16 2.38
N SER A 368 10.45 -12.52 1.87
CA SER A 368 10.09 -12.22 0.48
C SER A 368 9.16 -11.03 0.44
N TYR A 369 9.57 -9.99 -0.28
CA TYR A 369 8.78 -8.79 -0.50
C TYR A 369 8.27 -8.75 -1.93
N TRP A 370 6.99 -8.39 -2.10
CA TRP A 370 6.42 -8.04 -3.40
C TRP A 370 5.46 -6.86 -3.26
N THR A 371 5.27 -6.14 -4.36
CA THR A 371 4.32 -5.02 -4.46
C THR A 371 3.48 -5.18 -5.73
N MET A 372 3.52 -4.22 -6.66
CA MET A 372 2.68 -4.24 -7.86
C MET A 372 3.18 -5.20 -8.93
N GLY A 373 4.45 -5.60 -8.92
CA GLY A 373 4.97 -6.63 -9.85
C GLY A 373 4.14 -7.91 -9.82
N PHE A 374 3.76 -8.37 -8.63
CA PHE A 374 2.85 -9.51 -8.47
C PHE A 374 1.38 -9.13 -8.49
N ASN A 375 1.00 -7.93 -8.05
CA ASN A 375 -0.42 -7.63 -7.89
C ASN A 375 -1.09 -7.08 -9.16
N GLN A 376 -0.38 -6.25 -9.93
CA GLN A 376 -0.79 -5.73 -11.24
C GLN A 376 -0.34 -6.69 -12.34
N HIS A 377 -0.85 -7.91 -12.26
CA HIS A 377 -0.40 -9.06 -13.01
C HIS A 377 -1.63 -9.88 -13.38
N THR A 378 -1.76 -10.32 -14.64
CA THR A 378 -2.95 -11.05 -15.12
C THR A 378 -3.11 -12.43 -14.48
N ARG A 379 -2.05 -12.94 -13.85
CA ARG A 379 -2.04 -14.10 -12.94
C ARG A 379 -1.59 -13.75 -11.51
N GLY A 380 -1.85 -12.53 -11.06
CA GLY A 380 -1.27 -12.01 -9.82
C GLY A 380 -1.68 -12.77 -8.56
N VAL A 381 -2.90 -13.29 -8.52
CA VAL A 381 -3.35 -14.19 -7.45
C VAL A 381 -2.48 -15.46 -7.40
N TRP A 382 -2.14 -16.02 -8.57
CA TRP A 382 -1.28 -17.19 -8.65
C TRP A 382 0.15 -16.87 -8.22
N ALA A 383 0.71 -15.73 -8.62
CA ALA A 383 2.04 -15.30 -8.15
C ALA A 383 2.08 -15.18 -6.61
N ASN A 384 1.03 -14.60 -6.00
CA ASN A 384 0.88 -14.56 -4.54
C ASN A 384 0.81 -15.98 -3.93
N ASN A 385 -0.03 -16.89 -4.46
CA ASN A 385 -0.10 -18.27 -3.96
C ASN A 385 1.25 -19.00 -4.10
N LEU A 386 1.94 -18.84 -5.23
CA LEU A 386 3.18 -19.53 -5.53
C LEU A 386 4.34 -19.06 -4.64
N VAL A 387 4.43 -17.77 -4.29
CA VAL A 387 5.46 -17.31 -3.33
C VAL A 387 5.16 -17.83 -1.92
N TYR A 388 3.88 -17.99 -1.54
CA TYR A 388 3.53 -18.66 -0.29
C TYR A 388 3.96 -20.12 -0.29
N ASN A 389 3.81 -20.84 -1.40
CA ASN A 389 4.26 -22.24 -1.50
C ASN A 389 5.73 -22.40 -1.10
N LEU A 390 6.61 -21.48 -1.50
CA LEU A 390 8.04 -21.53 -1.13
C LEU A 390 8.25 -21.51 0.38
N HIS A 391 7.50 -20.66 1.08
CA HIS A 391 7.58 -20.52 2.54
C HIS A 391 6.89 -21.67 3.25
N LEU A 392 5.77 -22.17 2.71
CA LEU A 392 5.03 -23.30 3.27
C LEU A 392 5.78 -24.62 3.12
N LEU A 393 6.49 -24.84 2.01
CA LEU A 393 7.35 -26.02 1.81
C LEU A 393 8.51 -26.04 2.82
N THR A 394 9.01 -24.87 3.21
CA THR A 394 10.20 -24.74 4.06
C THR A 394 9.86 -24.41 5.53
N GLY A 395 8.59 -24.19 5.86
CA GLY A 395 8.15 -23.77 7.19
C GLY A 395 8.63 -22.38 7.60
N LYS A 396 9.04 -21.54 6.64
CA LYS A 396 9.61 -20.21 6.85
C LYS A 396 8.51 -19.15 6.94
N ILE A 397 7.71 -19.17 8.00
CA ILE A 397 6.53 -18.29 8.12
C ILE A 397 6.18 -18.01 9.59
N SER A 398 5.62 -16.83 9.87
CA SER A 398 5.15 -16.44 11.21
C SER A 398 6.23 -16.49 12.30
N GLN A 399 7.49 -16.27 11.93
CA GLN A 399 8.63 -16.26 12.85
C GLN A 399 9.47 -15.00 12.66
N PRO A 400 10.10 -14.47 13.72
CA PRO A 400 10.89 -13.25 13.62
C PRO A 400 12.02 -13.35 12.58
N GLY A 401 11.92 -12.49 11.56
CA GLY A 401 12.85 -12.42 10.42
C GLY A 401 12.56 -13.40 9.27
N CYS A 402 11.48 -14.17 9.36
CA CYS A 402 11.24 -15.30 8.47
C CYS A 402 9.76 -15.36 8.04
N GLY A 403 9.47 -14.88 6.82
CA GLY A 403 8.12 -14.92 6.29
C GLY A 403 7.89 -14.18 4.97
N PRO A 404 6.81 -14.53 4.25
CA PRO A 404 6.35 -13.82 3.07
C PRO A 404 5.61 -12.54 3.45
N PHE A 405 5.96 -11.40 2.86
CA PHE A 405 5.42 -10.10 3.22
C PHE A 405 4.92 -9.32 2.00
N SER A 406 3.59 -9.28 1.83
CA SER A 406 2.94 -8.44 0.81
C SER A 406 2.98 -6.96 1.19
N LEU A 407 3.68 -6.14 0.41
CA LEU A 407 3.76 -4.71 0.66
C LEU A 407 2.51 -3.98 0.17
N THR A 408 1.91 -3.18 1.05
CA THR A 408 0.77 -2.33 0.70
C THR A 408 1.22 -0.96 0.21
N GLY A 409 0.62 -0.48 -0.89
CA GLY A 409 1.01 0.78 -1.53
C GLY A 409 0.45 2.04 -0.86
N GLN A 410 -0.86 2.07 -0.60
CA GLN A 410 -1.58 3.24 -0.05
C GLN A 410 -1.56 3.27 1.48
N PRO A 411 -1.75 4.45 2.12
CA PRO A 411 -1.53 4.61 3.55
C PRO A 411 -2.62 3.93 4.40
N SER A 412 -3.79 3.66 3.83
CA SER A 412 -4.88 2.96 4.50
C SER A 412 -5.62 2.00 3.54
N ALA A 413 -4.90 1.39 2.59
CA ALA A 413 -5.51 0.31 1.82
C ALA A 413 -5.82 -0.92 2.70
N CYS A 414 -5.01 -1.21 3.72
CA CYS A 414 -5.34 -2.15 4.81
C CYS A 414 -6.54 -1.63 5.61
N GLY A 415 -6.27 -0.66 6.51
CA GLY A 415 -7.22 -0.10 7.49
C GLY A 415 -8.57 0.35 6.95
N THR A 416 -8.63 0.85 5.71
CA THR A 416 -9.87 1.38 5.16
C THR A 416 -10.40 0.56 3.99
N ALA A 417 -9.57 0.22 2.99
CA ALA A 417 -10.14 -0.44 1.82
C ALA A 417 -10.51 -1.91 2.12
N ARG A 418 -9.58 -2.64 2.76
CA ARG A 418 -9.63 -4.09 2.98
C ARG A 418 -10.37 -4.46 4.25
N GLU A 419 -9.95 -3.89 5.39
CA GLU A 419 -10.53 -4.19 6.70
C GLU A 419 -12.00 -3.77 6.77
N VAL A 420 -12.34 -2.57 6.29
CA VAL A 420 -13.75 -2.13 6.23
C VAL A 420 -14.52 -2.73 5.04
N GLY A 421 -13.85 -3.40 4.11
CA GLY A 421 -14.51 -4.03 2.97
C GLY A 421 -15.24 -3.04 2.06
N THR A 422 -14.59 -1.94 1.66
CA THR A 422 -15.15 -0.94 0.70
C THR A 422 -15.08 -1.40 -0.76
N PHE A 423 -15.26 -2.71 -0.98
CA PHE A 423 -15.26 -3.37 -2.27
C PHE A 423 -16.64 -3.89 -2.63
N ALA A 424 -16.88 -4.15 -3.91
CA ALA A 424 -18.20 -4.58 -4.37
C ALA A 424 -18.65 -5.94 -3.82
N HIS A 425 -17.70 -6.79 -3.46
CA HIS A 425 -17.89 -8.20 -3.09
C HIS A 425 -17.65 -8.48 -1.60
N ARG A 426 -17.41 -7.45 -0.78
CA ARG A 426 -17.00 -7.61 0.63
C ARG A 426 -17.81 -6.68 1.54
N LEU A 427 -17.92 -7.06 2.81
CA LEU A 427 -18.42 -6.26 3.93
C LEU A 427 -17.27 -6.04 4.94
N PRO A 428 -17.40 -5.09 5.87
CA PRO A 428 -16.45 -4.93 6.97
C PRO A 428 -16.19 -6.24 7.72
#